data_AF-A0A359FKS9-F1
#
_entry.id   AF-A0A359FKS9-F1
#
_cell.length_a   1.000
_cell.length_b   1.000
_cell.length_c   1.000
_cell.angle_alpha   90.00
_cell.angle_beta   90.00
_cell.angle_gamma   90.00
#
_symmetry.space_group_name_H-M   'P 1'
#
loop_
_entity.id
_entity.type
_entity.pdbx_description
1 polymer ?
#
loop_
_entity_poly.entity_id
_entity_poly.type
_entity_poly.pdbx_seq_one_letter_code
_entity_poly.pdbx_strand_id
1 'polypeptide(L)'
;MLKSIINRRRIIQALIGAAVYIVVSYYQISLWYVLLAGTITGIVFGKIFCRWMCPLGFFMEIIMGMSPEGNFRQMYQYHKIGCPIAWVSGWLNKYSFFKIKTNKTTCLSCGKCDKQCYISTLNPEYSLYKTGKRHPSKQFSCSKCLKCVSVCPNGSITYKIAPLGEMAS
;
A
#
# COMPACT_ATOMS: atom_id res chain seq x y z
N MET A 1 7.14 13.89 10.59
CA MET A 1 8.07 12.82 10.16
C MET A 1 7.45 11.78 9.22
N LEU A 2 6.27 11.21 9.53
CA LEU A 2 5.61 10.17 8.69
C LEU A 2 5.43 10.58 7.21
N LYS A 3 5.06 11.84 6.94
CA LYS A 3 4.89 12.40 5.59
C LYS A 3 6.18 12.38 4.75
N SER A 4 7.32 12.67 5.37
CA SER A 4 8.64 12.67 4.70
C SER A 4 9.08 11.25 4.34
N ILE A 5 8.88 10.30 5.27
CA ILE A 5 9.21 8.89 5.07
C ILE A 5 8.38 8.29 3.92
N ILE A 6 7.07 8.58 3.87
CA ILE A 6 6.19 8.09 2.80
C ILE A 6 6.58 8.68 1.43
N ASN A 7 7.00 9.94 1.39
CA ASN A 7 7.40 10.59 0.14
C ASN A 7 8.78 10.11 -0.36
N ARG A 8 9.74 9.94 0.55
CA ARG A 8 11.10 9.44 0.26
C ARG A 8 11.18 7.92 0.13
N ARG A 9 10.10 7.21 0.45
CA ARG A 9 9.97 5.76 0.34
C ARG A 9 10.53 5.20 -0.98
N ARG A 10 10.24 5.85 -2.11
CA ARG A 10 10.72 5.41 -3.43
C ARG A 10 12.25 5.39 -3.51
N ILE A 11 12.91 6.40 -2.97
CA ILE A 11 14.37 6.48 -2.90
C ILE A 11 14.91 5.43 -1.94
N ILE A 12 14.28 5.28 -0.78
CA ILE A 12 14.68 4.28 0.23
C ILE A 12 14.60 2.86 -0.34
N GLN A 13 13.54 2.54 -1.08
CA GLN A 13 13.37 1.23 -1.73
C GLN A 13 14.40 0.97 -2.83
N ALA A 14 14.71 1.99 -3.64
CA ALA A 14 15.75 1.88 -4.66
C ALA A 14 17.14 1.64 -4.04
N LEU A 15 17.47 2.35 -2.96
CA LEU A 15 18.73 2.19 -2.23
C LEU A 15 18.83 0.81 -1.58
N ILE A 16 17.78 0.33 -0.93
CA ILE A 16 17.75 -1.03 -0.33
C ILE A 16 17.87 -2.09 -1.43
N GLY A 17 17.15 -1.94 -2.54
CA GLY A 17 17.23 -2.87 -3.67
C GLY A 17 18.63 -2.93 -4.28
N ALA A 18 19.26 -1.77 -4.51
CA ALA A 18 20.64 -1.68 -5.02
C ALA A 18 21.64 -2.30 -4.02
N ALA A 19 21.50 -2.00 -2.72
CA ALA A 19 22.36 -2.57 -1.70
C ALA A 19 22.25 -4.09 -1.62
N VAL A 20 21.02 -4.63 -1.61
CA VAL A 20 20.79 -6.08 -1.62
C VAL A 20 21.37 -6.73 -2.89
N TYR A 21 21.19 -6.11 -4.06
CA TYR A 21 21.77 -6.61 -5.30
C TYR A 21 23.30 -6.64 -5.27
N ILE A 22 23.94 -5.58 -4.80
CA ILE A 22 25.41 -5.50 -4.67
C ILE A 22 25.91 -6.57 -3.70
N VAL A 23 25.26 -6.74 -2.54
CA VAL A 23 25.63 -7.75 -1.54
C VAL A 23 25.47 -9.17 -2.09
N VAL A 24 24.34 -9.47 -2.75
CA VAL A 24 24.10 -10.79 -3.35
C VAL A 24 25.11 -11.07 -4.46
N SER A 25 25.42 -10.08 -5.29
CA SER A 25 26.41 -10.20 -6.36
C SER A 25 27.83 -10.40 -5.85
N TYR A 26 28.20 -9.77 -4.73
CA TYR A 26 29.53 -9.92 -4.13
C TYR A 26 29.70 -11.28 -3.42
N TYR A 27 28.65 -11.77 -2.76
CA TYR A 27 28.70 -12.99 -1.95
C TYR A 27 28.24 -14.28 -2.65
N GLN A 28 27.88 -14.25 -3.94
CA GLN A 28 27.38 -15.42 -4.70
C GLN A 28 26.28 -16.20 -3.95
N ILE A 29 25.41 -15.47 -3.22
CA ILE A 29 24.35 -16.08 -2.43
C ILE A 29 23.32 -16.69 -3.37
N SER A 30 22.98 -17.96 -3.15
CA SER A 30 21.98 -18.68 -3.95
C SER A 30 20.62 -17.98 -3.89
N LEU A 31 19.98 -17.80 -5.05
CA LEU A 31 18.70 -17.10 -5.24
C LEU A 31 17.58 -17.59 -4.29
N TRP A 32 17.66 -18.87 -3.88
CA TRP A 32 16.74 -19.52 -2.96
C TRP A 32 16.68 -18.86 -1.57
N TYR A 33 17.80 -18.37 -1.02
CA TYR A 33 17.80 -17.73 0.29
C TYR A 33 17.05 -16.40 0.29
N VAL A 34 17.20 -15.61 -0.78
CA VAL A 34 16.49 -14.33 -0.97
C VAL A 34 14.99 -14.57 -1.12
N LEU A 35 14.61 -15.60 -1.88
CA LEU A 35 13.21 -16.02 -2.04
C LEU A 35 12.61 -16.47 -0.71
N LEU A 36 13.31 -17.32 0.04
CA LEU A 36 12.83 -17.87 1.31
C LEU A 36 12.65 -16.77 2.37
N ALA A 37 13.64 -15.88 2.52
CA ALA A 37 13.56 -14.73 3.40
C ALA A 37 12.41 -13.79 3.02
N GLY A 38 12.22 -13.51 1.72
CA GLY A 38 11.13 -12.68 1.22
C GLY A 38 9.75 -13.28 1.47
N THR A 39 9.62 -14.61 1.39
CA THR A 39 8.36 -15.32 1.62
C THR A 39 8.00 -15.32 3.10
N ILE A 40 8.95 -15.63 3.99
CA ILE A 40 8.75 -15.63 5.45
C ILE A 40 8.36 -14.23 5.94
N THR A 41 9.12 -13.20 5.55
CA THR A 41 8.83 -11.82 5.95
C THR A 41 7.51 -11.30 5.37
N GLY A 42 7.15 -11.73 4.15
CA GLY A 42 5.85 -11.43 3.53
C GLY A 42 4.66 -12.03 4.29
N ILE A 43 4.81 -13.24 4.84
CA ILE A 43 3.77 -13.89 5.67
C ILE A 43 3.61 -13.15 7.01
N VAL A 44 4.72 -12.78 7.67
CA VAL A 44 4.71 -12.14 9.00
C VAL A 44 4.17 -10.70 8.95
N PHE A 45 4.61 -9.89 7.99
CA PHE A 45 4.24 -8.46 7.90
C PHE A 45 3.08 -8.17 6.93
N GLY A 46 2.61 -9.18 6.18
CA GLY A 46 1.45 -9.10 5.29
C GLY A 46 1.56 -8.02 4.22
N LYS A 47 0.43 -7.32 3.94
CA LYS A 47 0.31 -6.30 2.86
C LYS A 47 1.26 -5.11 2.97
N ILE A 48 1.72 -4.77 4.18
CA ILE A 48 2.68 -3.67 4.35
C ILE A 48 4.00 -4.01 3.65
N PHE A 49 4.45 -5.27 3.76
CA PHE A 49 5.73 -5.71 3.24
C PHE A 49 5.74 -5.76 1.71
N CYS A 50 4.70 -6.31 1.05
CA CYS A 50 4.63 -6.31 -0.41
C CYS A 50 4.64 -4.91 -1.04
N ARG A 51 4.19 -3.87 -0.32
CA ARG A 51 4.32 -2.49 -0.83
C ARG A 51 5.69 -1.92 -0.45
N TRP A 52 6.19 -2.15 0.77
CA TRP A 52 7.39 -1.48 1.33
C TRP A 52 8.72 -2.15 0.99
N MET A 53 8.72 -3.44 0.66
CA MET A 53 9.92 -4.24 0.40
C MET A 53 9.93 -4.88 -1.00
N CYS A 54 8.78 -5.06 -1.67
CA CYS A 54 8.77 -5.70 -2.99
C CYS A 54 9.21 -4.73 -4.12
N PRO A 55 10.29 -5.05 -4.86
CA PRO A 55 10.80 -4.21 -5.95
C PRO A 55 9.85 -4.13 -7.16
N LEU A 56 9.02 -5.15 -7.40
CA LEU A 56 7.99 -5.12 -8.47
C LEU A 56 6.94 -4.03 -8.23
N GLY A 57 6.57 -3.77 -6.97
CA GLY A 57 5.65 -2.71 -6.62
C GLY A 57 6.20 -1.31 -6.88
N PHE A 58 7.51 -1.13 -6.71
CA PHE A 58 8.24 0.11 -6.98
C PHE A 58 8.31 0.40 -8.48
N PHE A 59 8.65 -0.62 -9.28
CA PHE A 59 8.74 -0.50 -10.74
C PHE A 59 7.40 -0.07 -11.35
N MET A 60 6.31 -0.69 -10.91
CA MET A 60 4.96 -0.33 -11.38
C MET A 60 4.51 1.08 -10.95
N GLU A 61 4.93 1.57 -9.78
CA GLU A 61 4.65 2.97 -9.37
C GLU A 61 5.44 4.00 -10.19
N ILE A 62 6.65 3.67 -10.65
CA ILE A 62 7.45 4.54 -11.54
C ILE A 62 6.78 4.66 -12.89
N ILE A 63 6.36 3.54 -13.48
CA ILE A 63 5.67 3.52 -14.78
C ILE A 63 4.40 4.38 -14.74
N MET A 64 3.61 4.26 -13.66
CA MET A 64 2.43 5.12 -13.47
C MET A 64 2.76 6.60 -13.22
N GLY A 65 3.97 6.91 -12.74
CA GLY A 65 4.43 8.29 -12.55
C GLY A 65 4.81 8.96 -13.87
N MET A 66 5.11 8.18 -14.92
CA MET A 66 5.52 8.66 -16.23
C MET A 66 4.37 8.75 -17.26
N SER A 67 3.27 8.02 -17.10
CA SER A 67 2.12 8.07 -18.03
C SER A 67 0.84 8.62 -17.35
N PRO A 68 0.31 9.79 -17.75
CA PRO A 68 -0.85 10.43 -17.14
C PRO A 68 -2.20 10.03 -17.74
N GLU A 69 -2.26 9.01 -18.60
CA GLU A 69 -3.50 8.59 -19.26
C GLU A 69 -4.29 7.58 -18.42
N GLY A 70 -5.58 7.89 -18.18
CA GLY A 70 -6.45 7.20 -17.22
C GLY A 70 -6.63 5.69 -17.42
N ASN A 71 -6.32 5.17 -18.61
CA ASN A 71 -6.46 3.76 -18.97
C ASN A 71 -5.41 2.84 -18.30
N PHE A 72 -4.22 3.36 -17.96
CA PHE A 72 -3.18 2.58 -17.26
C PHE A 72 -3.50 2.32 -15.78
N ARG A 73 -4.45 3.07 -15.19
CA ARG A 73 -4.90 2.83 -13.79
C ARG A 73 -5.67 1.52 -13.64
N GLN A 74 -6.43 1.13 -14.67
CA GLN A 74 -7.18 -0.14 -14.68
C GLN A 74 -6.24 -1.35 -14.81
N MET A 75 -5.15 -1.24 -15.56
CA MET A 75 -4.15 -2.32 -15.71
C MET A 75 -3.42 -2.67 -14.40
N TYR A 76 -3.26 -1.70 -13.49
CA TYR A 76 -2.70 -1.92 -12.15
C TYR A 76 -3.58 -2.82 -11.27
N GLN A 77 -4.90 -2.83 -11.53
CA GLN A 77 -5.84 -3.71 -10.85
C GLN A 77 -5.70 -5.14 -11.37
N TYR A 78 -5.52 -5.32 -12.69
CA TYR A 78 -5.33 -6.63 -13.33
C TYR A 78 -4.05 -7.34 -12.87
N HIS A 79 -2.90 -6.67 -12.82
CA HIS A 79 -1.65 -7.31 -12.39
C HIS A 79 -1.65 -7.70 -10.90
N LYS A 80 -2.39 -6.94 -10.07
CA LYS A 80 -2.60 -7.25 -8.66
C LYS A 80 -3.62 -8.38 -8.43
N ILE A 81 -4.42 -8.71 -9.44
CA ILE A 81 -5.34 -9.87 -9.44
C ILE A 81 -4.62 -11.10 -10.04
N GLY A 82 -3.62 -10.94 -10.89
CA GLY A 82 -2.85 -12.06 -11.47
C GLY A 82 -1.72 -12.61 -10.60
N CYS A 83 -1.30 -11.91 -9.54
CA CYS A 83 -0.23 -12.36 -8.66
C CYS A 83 -0.78 -13.30 -7.54
N PRO A 84 -0.32 -14.56 -7.44
CA PRO A 84 -0.75 -15.49 -6.39
C PRO A 84 -0.54 -14.93 -4.98
N ILE A 85 0.55 -14.16 -4.81
CA ILE A 85 0.90 -13.48 -3.55
C ILE A 85 -0.13 -12.40 -3.19
N ALA A 86 -0.73 -11.74 -4.18
CA ALA A 86 -1.75 -10.71 -3.94
C ALA A 86 -3.12 -11.31 -3.57
N TRP A 87 -3.44 -12.52 -4.03
CA TRP A 87 -4.62 -13.28 -3.60
C TRP A 87 -4.51 -13.75 -2.15
N VAL A 88 -3.38 -14.39 -1.81
CA VAL A 88 -3.09 -14.82 -0.43
C VAL A 88 -3.04 -13.61 0.51
N SER A 89 -2.34 -12.54 0.13
CA SER A 89 -2.27 -11.30 0.89
C SER A 89 -3.63 -10.59 0.99
N GLY A 90 -4.47 -10.75 -0.02
CA GLY A 90 -5.80 -10.19 -0.11
C GLY A 90 -6.82 -10.88 0.82
N TRP A 91 -6.75 -12.20 0.94
CA TRP A 91 -7.44 -12.97 1.98
C TRP A 91 -6.96 -12.56 3.38
N LEU A 92 -5.64 -12.40 3.56
CA LEU A 92 -5.02 -11.92 4.79
C LEU A 92 -5.30 -10.43 5.10
N ASN A 93 -5.98 -9.69 4.21
CA ASN A 93 -6.38 -8.31 4.49
C ASN A 93 -7.37 -8.22 5.66
N LYS A 94 -8.15 -9.29 5.87
CA LYS A 94 -9.04 -9.46 7.03
C LYS A 94 -8.22 -9.41 8.32
N TYR A 95 -7.09 -10.13 8.37
CA TYR A 95 -6.19 -10.24 9.52
C TYR A 95 -5.10 -9.17 9.61
N SER A 96 -5.14 -8.15 8.76
CA SER A 96 -4.04 -7.18 8.75
C SER A 96 -4.12 -6.27 9.97
N PHE A 97 -3.12 -6.41 10.85
CA PHE A 97 -2.88 -5.64 12.08
C PHE A 97 -2.93 -4.13 11.95
N PHE A 98 -2.94 -3.57 10.74
CA PHE A 98 -2.89 -2.13 10.55
C PHE A 98 -4.14 -1.63 9.85
N LYS A 99 -4.95 -0.84 10.56
CA LYS A 99 -6.20 -0.28 10.03
C LYS A 99 -6.10 1.24 9.89
N ILE A 100 -6.64 1.74 8.77
CA ILE A 100 -6.82 3.18 8.54
C ILE A 100 -8.17 3.57 9.13
N LYS A 101 -8.16 4.42 10.16
CA LYS A 101 -9.37 4.97 10.79
C LYS A 101 -9.50 6.45 10.41
N THR A 102 -10.71 6.89 10.11
CA THR A 102 -11.00 8.30 9.79
C THR A 102 -11.90 8.87 10.87
N ASN A 103 -11.48 9.98 11.48
CA ASN A 103 -12.25 10.71 12.46
C ASN A 103 -13.10 11.79 11.78
N LYS A 104 -14.42 11.59 11.77
CA LYS A 104 -15.39 12.48 11.10
C LYS A 104 -15.52 13.84 11.79
N THR A 105 -15.37 13.92 13.10
CA THR A 105 -15.55 15.19 13.85
C THR A 105 -14.48 16.21 13.50
N THR A 106 -13.25 15.73 13.29
CA THR A 106 -12.11 16.56 12.89
C THR A 106 -11.98 16.74 11.38
N CYS A 107 -12.86 16.14 10.56
CA CYS A 107 -12.70 16.13 9.11
C CYS A 107 -13.24 17.42 8.49
N LEU A 108 -12.39 18.15 7.76
CA LEU A 108 -12.79 19.37 7.03
C LEU A 108 -13.48 19.08 5.68
N SER A 109 -13.77 17.82 5.35
CA SER A 109 -14.41 17.40 4.09
C SER A 109 -13.75 17.94 2.80
N CYS A 110 -12.45 18.26 2.84
CA CYS A 110 -11.72 18.90 1.73
C CYS A 110 -11.44 18.01 0.50
N GLY A 111 -11.73 16.71 0.55
CA GLY A 111 -11.59 15.77 -0.57
C GLY A 111 -10.17 15.45 -1.07
N LYS A 112 -9.11 16.03 -0.48
CA LYS A 112 -7.70 15.79 -0.89
C LYS A 112 -7.28 14.32 -0.81
N CYS A 113 -7.83 13.59 0.16
CA CYS A 113 -7.55 12.16 0.38
C CYS A 113 -8.11 11.27 -0.74
N ASP A 114 -9.32 11.54 -1.23
CA ASP A 114 -9.95 10.78 -2.32
C ASP A 114 -9.25 11.02 -3.66
N LYS A 115 -8.82 12.26 -3.94
CA LYS A 115 -8.05 12.59 -5.14
C LYS A 115 -6.73 11.80 -5.26
N GLN A 116 -6.12 11.48 -4.12
CA GLN A 116 -4.87 10.69 -4.05
C GLN A 116 -5.13 9.19 -3.94
N CYS A 117 -6.36 8.76 -3.69
CA CYS A 117 -6.74 7.36 -3.57
C CYS A 117 -7.22 6.84 -4.92
N TYR A 118 -6.46 5.93 -5.53
CA TYR A 118 -6.85 5.32 -6.80
C TYR A 118 -8.21 4.60 -6.70
N ILE A 119 -8.55 4.00 -5.56
CA ILE A 119 -9.84 3.31 -5.36
C ILE A 119 -11.01 4.30 -5.46
N SER A 120 -10.93 5.40 -4.73
CA SER A 120 -11.97 6.45 -4.75
C SER A 120 -12.02 7.22 -6.07
N THR A 121 -10.92 7.25 -6.82
CA THR A 121 -10.89 7.87 -8.15
C THR A 121 -11.44 6.93 -9.23
N LEU A 122 -11.29 5.61 -9.07
CA LEU A 122 -11.75 4.58 -10.02
C LEU A 122 -13.22 4.20 -9.80
N ASN A 123 -13.68 4.17 -8.54
CA ASN A 123 -15.05 3.80 -8.21
C ASN A 123 -15.67 4.83 -7.25
N PRO A 124 -16.72 5.56 -7.69
CA PRO A 124 -17.36 6.60 -6.89
C PRO A 124 -18.13 6.05 -5.67
N GLU A 125 -18.34 4.74 -5.56
CA GLU A 125 -18.95 4.10 -4.37
C GLU A 125 -18.06 4.23 -3.12
N TYR A 126 -16.75 4.45 -3.31
CA TYR A 126 -15.77 4.49 -2.22
C TYR A 126 -15.29 5.92 -1.93
N SER A 127 -15.32 6.33 -0.66
CA SER A 127 -14.79 7.63 -0.23
C SER A 127 -14.26 7.57 1.20
N LEU A 128 -13.23 8.37 1.48
CA LEU A 128 -12.65 8.53 2.83
C LEU A 128 -13.33 9.63 3.64
N TYR A 129 -14.00 10.60 3.00
CA TYR A 129 -14.57 11.76 3.69
C TYR A 129 -16.10 11.85 3.58
N LYS A 130 -16.72 11.33 2.50
CA LYS A 130 -18.18 11.39 2.35
C LYS A 130 -18.89 10.42 3.29
N THR A 131 -19.94 10.90 3.95
CA THR A 131 -20.87 10.07 4.73
C THR A 131 -21.72 9.22 3.77
N GLY A 132 -22.01 7.96 4.15
CA GLY A 132 -22.80 7.03 3.33
C GLY A 132 -22.03 6.22 2.27
N LYS A 133 -20.76 6.54 2.02
CA LYS A 133 -19.92 5.79 1.08
C LYS A 133 -19.08 4.71 1.77
N ARG A 134 -18.71 3.66 1.03
CA ARG A 134 -17.88 2.58 1.55
C ARG A 134 -16.44 3.06 1.74
N HIS A 135 -15.79 2.59 2.81
CA HIS A 135 -14.44 3.02 3.12
C HIS A 135 -13.43 2.26 2.24
N PRO A 136 -12.58 2.94 1.43
CA PRO A 136 -11.67 2.27 0.48
C PRO A 136 -10.62 1.40 1.15
N SER A 137 -10.33 1.59 2.45
CA SER A 137 -9.42 0.70 3.18
C SER A 137 -9.97 -0.71 3.40
N LYS A 138 -11.29 -0.90 3.33
CA LYS A 138 -11.92 -2.22 3.47
C LYS A 138 -11.90 -3.02 2.17
N GLN A 139 -11.68 -2.35 1.03
CA GLN A 139 -11.66 -3.01 -0.27
C GLN A 139 -10.40 -3.86 -0.46
N PHE A 140 -10.57 -5.05 -1.07
CA PHE A 140 -9.48 -6.00 -1.33
C PHE A 140 -8.30 -5.36 -2.09
N SER A 141 -8.60 -4.48 -3.03
CA SER A 141 -7.62 -3.79 -3.87
C SER A 141 -6.78 -2.75 -3.12
N CYS A 142 -7.12 -2.40 -1.87
CA CYS A 142 -6.36 -1.46 -1.05
C CYS A 142 -4.93 -1.97 -0.83
N SER A 143 -3.97 -1.14 -1.25
CA SER A 143 -2.53 -1.38 -1.09
C SER A 143 -1.97 -0.86 0.23
N LYS A 144 -2.78 -0.19 1.05
CA LYS A 144 -2.34 0.49 2.28
C LYS A 144 -1.10 1.37 2.04
N CYS A 145 -1.10 2.13 0.94
CA CYS A 145 0.02 3.01 0.57
C CYS A 145 0.16 4.25 1.47
N LEU A 146 -0.83 4.54 2.31
CA LEU A 146 -0.89 5.67 3.27
C LEU A 146 -0.81 7.07 2.66
N LYS A 147 -0.96 7.21 1.33
CA LYS A 147 -1.04 8.53 0.67
C LYS A 147 -2.17 9.39 1.24
N CYS A 148 -3.33 8.80 1.53
CA CYS A 148 -4.46 9.49 2.14
C CYS A 148 -4.15 10.05 3.54
N VAL A 149 -3.37 9.34 4.35
CA VAL A 149 -2.89 9.81 5.67
C VAL A 149 -1.91 10.97 5.48
N SER A 150 -0.97 10.83 4.53
CA SER A 150 0.08 11.82 4.29
C SER A 150 -0.42 13.17 3.74
N VAL A 151 -1.53 13.17 3.00
CA VAL A 151 -2.10 14.36 2.37
C VAL A 151 -3.17 15.05 3.24
N CYS A 152 -3.62 14.40 4.31
CA CYS A 152 -4.66 14.95 5.18
C CYS A 152 -4.11 16.18 5.94
N PRO A 153 -4.67 17.39 5.73
CA PRO A 153 -4.13 18.60 6.34
C PRO A 153 -4.40 18.66 7.85
N ASN A 154 -5.55 18.14 8.30
CA ASN A 154 -5.96 18.18 9.71
C ASN A 154 -5.67 16.87 10.46
N GLY A 155 -4.94 15.93 9.85
CA GLY A 155 -4.62 14.64 10.48
C GLY A 155 -5.83 13.75 10.81
N SER A 156 -7.01 14.04 10.26
CA SER A 156 -8.26 13.31 10.54
C SER A 156 -8.23 11.84 10.14
N ILE A 157 -7.29 11.44 9.28
CA ILE A 157 -7.09 10.05 8.86
C ILE A 157 -5.84 9.53 9.57
N THR A 158 -6.01 8.53 10.43
CA THR A 158 -4.95 7.96 11.25
C THR A 158 -4.66 6.51 10.86
N TYR A 159 -3.39 6.13 10.93
CA TYR A 159 -2.93 4.75 10.80
C TYR A 159 -2.66 4.20 12.20
N LYS A 160 -3.47 3.22 12.65
CA LYS A 160 -3.30 2.57 13.96
C LYS A 160 -3.03 1.08 13.78
N ILE A 161 -2.24 0.54 14.69
CA ILE A 161 -2.10 -0.90 14.91
C ILE A 161 -3.37 -1.35 15.64
N ALA A 162 -4.17 -2.20 15.00
CA ALA A 162 -5.33 -2.86 15.58
C ALA A 162 -4.86 -4.16 16.28
N PRO A 163 -5.25 -4.38 17.55
CA PRO A 163 -4.95 -5.62 18.26
C PRO A 163 -5.69 -6.82 17.65
N LEU A 164 -5.17 -8.03 17.92
CA LEU A 164 -5.65 -9.32 17.35
C LEU A 164 -7.19 -9.55 17.45
N GLY A 165 -7.89 -8.91 18.38
CA GLY A 165 -9.33 -9.11 18.60
C GLY A 165 -10.26 -8.47 17.57
N GLU A 166 -9.83 -7.45 16.81
CA GLU A 166 -10.69 -6.71 15.86
C GLU A 166 -10.54 -7.17 14.40
N MET A 167 -9.90 -8.32 14.17
CA MET A 167 -9.53 -8.80 12.82
C MET A 167 -10.71 -9.26 11.95
N ALA A 168 -11.95 -9.26 12.45
CA ALA A 168 -13.14 -9.72 11.71
C ALA A 168 -14.12 -8.61 11.26
N SER A 169 -13.92 -7.33 11.64
CA SER A 169 -14.88 -6.22 11.41
C SER A 169 -14.43 -5.14 10.42
#